data_AF-A0A7X6SHV2-F1
#
_entry.id   AF-A0A7X6SHV2-F1
#
_cell.length_a   1.000
_cell.length_b   1.000
_cell.length_c   1.000
_cell.angle_alpha   90.00
_cell.angle_beta   90.00
_cell.angle_gamma   90.00
#
_symmetry.space_group_name_H-M   'P 1'
#
loop_
_entity.id
_entity.type
_entity.pdbx_description
1 polymer ?
#
loop_
_entity_poly.entity_id
_entity_poly.type
_entity_poly.pdbx_seq_one_letter_code
_entity_poly.pdbx_strand_id
1 'polypeptide(L)'
;MLAGGGETCSDVEHLQVSPALFGEVPSDTTVARTIAGITEADRYRIATALAPLRERVWAEADVGAVGPVIVDIDASVVEIHPENKQNTAPTFKGTFGFHPMFCFADATGECLSALLRPGNAGSNGTAA
;
A
#
# COMPACT_ATOMS: atom_id res chain seq x y z
N MET A 1 13.25 -4.08 -4.62
CA MET A 1 13.60 -3.12 -3.56
C MET A 1 13.80 -1.78 -4.22
N LEU A 2 13.04 -0.74 -3.86
CA LEU A 2 13.28 0.62 -4.35
C LEU A 2 14.65 1.08 -3.82
N ALA A 3 15.43 1.77 -4.63
CA ALA A 3 16.83 2.12 -4.32
C ALA A 3 17.02 3.00 -3.06
N GLY A 4 15.92 3.50 -2.48
CA GLY A 4 15.93 4.35 -1.28
C GLY A 4 15.23 3.77 -0.05
N GLY A 5 14.81 2.50 -0.04
CA GLY A 5 13.97 1.96 1.04
C GLY A 5 12.47 2.16 0.77
N GLY A 6 11.67 2.42 1.81
CA GLY A 6 10.22 2.64 1.71
C GLY A 6 9.41 2.17 2.92
N GLU A 7 10.08 1.79 4.00
CA GLU A 7 9.47 1.38 5.27
C GLU A 7 9.07 2.60 6.12
N THR A 8 9.77 3.73 5.93
CA THR A 8 9.57 4.96 6.70
C THR A 8 9.63 6.21 5.83
N CYS A 9 9.09 7.34 6.31
CA CYS A 9 9.20 8.61 5.59
C CYS A 9 10.64 9.15 5.52
N SER A 10 11.51 8.79 6.49
CA SER A 10 12.92 9.23 6.49
C SER A 10 13.75 8.57 5.38
N ASP A 11 13.27 7.46 4.83
CA ASP A 11 13.94 6.75 3.73
C ASP A 11 14.06 7.64 2.48
N VAL A 12 13.23 8.68 2.36
CA VAL A 12 13.32 9.67 1.27
C VAL A 12 14.68 10.39 1.21
N GLU A 13 15.39 10.49 2.34
CA GLU A 13 16.72 11.10 2.42
C GLU A 13 17.74 10.35 1.55
N HIS A 14 17.55 9.04 1.34
CA HIS A 14 18.41 8.25 0.46
C HIS A 14 18.32 8.68 -1.01
N LEU A 15 17.23 9.34 -1.41
CA LEU A 15 17.09 9.89 -2.76
C LEU A 15 17.75 11.28 -2.87
N GLN A 16 17.86 12.03 -1.76
CA GLN A 16 18.50 13.34 -1.75
C GLN A 16 20.00 13.29 -2.04
N VAL A 17 20.66 12.14 -1.82
CA VAL A 17 22.10 11.97 -2.05
C VAL A 17 22.50 12.06 -3.53
N SER A 18 21.55 11.91 -4.46
CA SER A 18 21.81 12.01 -5.91
C SER A 18 20.81 12.92 -6.63
N PRO A 19 20.94 14.26 -6.47
CA PRO A 19 20.07 15.21 -7.17
C PRO A 19 20.19 15.13 -8.69
N ALA A 20 21.33 14.67 -9.21
CA ALA A 20 21.53 14.47 -10.65
C ALA A 20 20.62 13.37 -11.23
N LEU A 21 20.20 12.40 -10.42
CA LEU A 21 19.30 11.32 -10.82
C LEU A 21 17.84 11.60 -10.47
N PHE A 22 17.58 12.18 -9.29
CA PHE A 22 16.23 12.30 -8.73
C PHE A 22 15.68 13.73 -8.72
N GLY A 23 16.49 14.74 -9.05
CA GLY A 23 16.07 16.14 -9.03
C GLY A 23 15.86 16.69 -7.63
N GLU A 24 14.88 17.59 -7.47
CA GLU A 24 14.47 18.13 -6.18
C GLU A 24 13.65 17.11 -5.40
N VAL A 25 14.22 16.60 -4.32
CA VAL A 25 13.60 15.60 -3.45
C VAL A 25 13.11 16.27 -2.16
N PRO A 26 11.85 16.07 -1.72
CA PRO A 26 11.31 16.68 -0.52
C PRO A 26 11.99 16.16 0.76
N SER A 27 11.86 16.89 1.86
CA SER A 27 12.25 16.40 3.19
C SER A 27 11.31 15.30 3.70
N ASP A 28 11.79 14.48 4.64
CA ASP A 28 11.02 13.48 5.39
C ASP A 28 9.72 14.07 6.01
N THR A 29 9.81 15.26 6.59
CA THR A 29 8.72 16.03 7.20
C THR A 29 7.70 16.49 6.18
N THR A 30 8.14 16.81 4.96
CA THR A 30 7.24 17.14 3.85
C THR A 30 6.51 15.89 3.39
N VAL A 31 7.20 14.75 3.24
CA VAL A 31 6.59 13.46 2.91
C VAL A 31 5.55 13.06 3.97
N ALA A 32 5.92 13.10 5.25
CA ALA A 32 5.04 12.72 6.36
C ALA A 32 3.77 13.59 6.40
N ARG A 33 3.90 14.91 6.24
CA ARG A 33 2.75 15.83 6.18
C ARG A 33 1.87 15.57 4.96
N THR A 34 2.46 15.30 3.81
CA THR A 34 1.71 14.96 2.59
C THR A 34 0.89 13.70 2.81
N ILE A 35 1.51 12.63 3.32
CA ILE A 35 0.81 11.36 3.59
C ILE A 35 -0.31 11.55 4.62
N ALA A 36 -0.05 12.29 5.70
CA ALA A 36 -1.06 12.58 6.73
C ALA A 36 -2.23 13.41 6.20
N GLY A 37 -2.02 14.17 5.12
CA GLY A 37 -3.05 14.98 4.46
C GLY A 37 -3.87 14.24 3.40
N ILE A 38 -3.53 12.98 3.05
CA ILE A 38 -4.25 12.22 2.03
C ILE A 38 -5.67 11.92 2.52
N THR A 39 -6.65 12.45 1.81
CA THR A 39 -8.07 12.17 2.04
C THR A 39 -8.54 10.97 1.23
N GLU A 40 -9.75 10.50 1.53
CA GLU A 40 -10.40 9.48 0.71
C GLU A 40 -10.57 9.92 -0.75
N ALA A 41 -10.93 11.17 -1.00
CA ALA A 41 -11.04 11.71 -2.35
C ALA A 41 -9.69 11.71 -3.08
N ASP A 42 -8.58 11.98 -2.38
CA ASP A 42 -7.25 11.91 -2.97
C ASP A 42 -6.88 10.47 -3.35
N ARG A 43 -7.22 9.48 -2.51
CA ARG A 43 -7.03 8.05 -2.83
C ARG A 43 -7.77 7.66 -4.11
N TYR A 44 -9.03 8.11 -4.26
CA TYR A 44 -9.79 7.88 -5.50
C TYR A 44 -9.12 8.53 -6.71
N ARG A 45 -8.70 9.80 -6.60
CA ARG A 45 -8.00 10.48 -7.70
C ARG A 45 -6.70 9.77 -8.10
N ILE A 46 -5.91 9.33 -7.12
CA ILE A 46 -4.68 8.57 -7.36
C ILE A 46 -5.00 7.25 -8.07
N ALA A 47 -5.99 6.49 -7.60
CA ALA A 47 -6.39 5.25 -8.24
C ALA A 47 -6.87 5.47 -9.69
N THR A 48 -7.65 6.51 -9.94
CA THR A 48 -8.09 6.90 -11.29
C THR A 48 -6.90 7.28 -12.18
N ALA A 49 -5.94 8.03 -11.65
CA ALA A 49 -4.75 8.43 -12.40
C ALA A 49 -3.81 7.26 -12.72
N LEU A 50 -3.71 6.27 -11.81
CA LEU A 50 -2.89 5.07 -12.00
C LEU A 50 -3.51 4.03 -12.94
N ALA A 51 -4.85 4.00 -13.07
CA ALA A 51 -5.54 3.04 -13.94
C ALA A 51 -5.00 3.00 -15.39
N PRO A 52 -4.88 4.12 -16.14
CA PRO A 52 -4.33 4.09 -17.50
C PRO A 52 -2.83 3.77 -17.53
N LEU A 53 -2.08 4.06 -16.46
CA LEU A 53 -0.68 3.66 -16.37
C LEU A 53 -0.55 2.15 -16.23
N ARG A 54 -1.37 1.55 -15.37
CA ARG A 54 -1.43 0.10 -15.18
C ARG A 54 -1.79 -0.62 -16.46
N GLU A 55 -2.79 -0.12 -17.19
CA GLU A 55 -3.20 -0.67 -18.49
C GLU A 55 -2.01 -0.75 -19.46
N ARG A 56 -1.22 0.33 -19.57
CA ARG A 56 -0.02 0.34 -20.42
C ARG A 56 1.06 -0.61 -19.93
N VAL A 57 1.36 -0.61 -18.63
CA VAL A 57 2.37 -1.50 -18.05
C VAL A 57 2.00 -2.96 -18.28
N TRP A 58 0.73 -3.32 -18.10
CA TRP A 58 0.24 -4.68 -18.31
C TRP A 58 0.30 -5.08 -19.78
N ALA A 59 0.00 -4.17 -20.72
CA ALA A 59 0.15 -4.43 -22.14
C ALA A 59 1.61 -4.67 -22.55
N GLU A 60 2.54 -3.83 -22.07
CA GLU A 60 3.97 -3.96 -22.39
C GLU A 60 4.62 -5.19 -21.74
N ALA A 61 4.09 -5.64 -20.59
CA ALA A 61 4.57 -6.82 -19.88
C ALA A 61 3.83 -8.11 -20.27
N ASP A 62 2.97 -8.08 -21.30
CA ASP A 62 2.14 -9.20 -21.77
C ASP A 62 1.34 -9.88 -20.63
N VAL A 63 0.91 -9.09 -19.64
CA VAL A 63 0.15 -9.58 -18.49
C VAL A 63 -1.22 -10.07 -18.96
N GLY A 64 -1.50 -11.35 -18.75
CA GLY A 64 -2.74 -12.00 -19.18
C GLY A 64 -2.72 -12.57 -20.61
N ALA A 65 -1.58 -12.52 -21.31
CA ALA A 65 -1.44 -13.10 -22.65
C ALA A 65 -1.63 -14.63 -22.69
N VAL A 66 -1.34 -15.31 -21.57
CA VAL A 66 -1.42 -16.77 -21.43
C VAL A 66 -2.65 -17.25 -20.65
N GLY A 67 -3.58 -16.35 -20.29
CA GLY A 67 -4.78 -16.67 -19.52
C GLY A 67 -5.26 -15.51 -18.65
N PRO A 68 -6.35 -15.68 -17.87
CA PRO A 68 -6.82 -14.65 -16.96
C PRO A 68 -5.78 -14.33 -15.89
N VAL A 69 -5.73 -13.07 -15.46
CA VAL A 69 -4.96 -12.67 -14.28
C VAL A 69 -5.63 -13.23 -13.04
N ILE A 70 -4.90 -14.05 -12.28
CA ILE A 70 -5.37 -14.56 -10.99
C ILE A 70 -5.21 -13.46 -9.93
N VAL A 71 -6.27 -13.28 -9.16
CA VAL A 71 -6.32 -12.31 -8.07
C VAL A 71 -6.21 -13.06 -6.75
N ASP A 72 -5.16 -12.75 -5.98
CA ASP A 72 -4.95 -13.28 -4.64
C ASP A 72 -5.51 -12.30 -3.60
N ILE A 73 -6.41 -12.80 -2.75
CA ILE A 73 -7.04 -12.02 -1.69
C ILE A 73 -6.66 -12.65 -0.36
N ASP A 74 -5.88 -11.91 0.43
CA ASP A 74 -5.42 -12.40 1.72
C ASP A 74 -5.39 -11.30 2.78
N ALA A 75 -5.54 -11.72 4.03
CA ALA A 75 -5.51 -10.84 5.19
C ALA A 75 -4.18 -10.95 5.93
N SER A 76 -3.56 -9.80 6.20
CA SER A 76 -2.32 -9.74 6.99
C SER A 76 -2.57 -9.11 8.35
N VAL A 77 -1.82 -9.55 9.37
CA VAL A 77 -1.81 -8.88 10.68
C VAL A 77 -0.76 -7.77 10.64
N VAL A 78 -1.18 -6.54 10.92
CA VAL A 78 -0.27 -5.39 11.09
C VAL A 78 -0.30 -5.00 12.56
N GLU A 79 0.76 -5.39 13.26
CA GLU A 79 0.92 -5.12 14.68
C GLU A 79 1.28 -3.66 14.93
N ILE A 80 0.73 -3.11 16.00
CA ILE A 80 1.13 -1.81 16.51
C ILE A 80 1.39 -1.92 18.00
N HIS A 81 2.29 -1.08 18.48
CA HIS A 81 2.60 -0.96 19.90
C HIS A 81 1.69 0.02 20.65
N PRO A 82 1.26 1.17 20.06
CA PRO A 82 0.32 2.07 20.72
C PRO A 82 -1.14 1.71 20.43
N GLU A 83 -1.92 1.51 21.48
CA GLU A 83 -3.35 1.17 21.44
C GLU A 83 -4.26 2.35 21.05
N ASN A 84 -3.73 3.56 21.03
CA ASN A 84 -4.48 4.82 20.86
C ASN A 84 -4.82 5.17 19.39
N LYS A 85 -4.65 4.22 18.47
CA LYS A 85 -4.93 4.41 17.05
C LYS A 85 -6.40 4.07 16.78
N GLN A 86 -7.04 4.84 15.91
CA GLN A 86 -8.43 4.58 15.56
C GLN A 86 -8.57 3.23 14.85
N ASN A 87 -9.64 2.50 15.15
CA ASN A 87 -10.00 1.23 14.53
C ASN A 87 -8.97 0.11 14.70
N THR A 88 -8.20 0.12 15.78
CA THR A 88 -7.33 -1.01 16.15
C THR A 88 -8.01 -1.90 17.17
N ALA A 89 -7.70 -3.18 17.13
CA ALA A 89 -8.30 -4.17 18.01
C ALA A 89 -7.34 -5.33 18.29
N PRO A 90 -7.62 -6.15 19.33
CA PRO A 90 -6.92 -7.41 19.53
C PRO A 90 -7.08 -8.34 18.32
N THR A 91 -6.04 -9.09 17.99
CA THR A 91 -6.03 -10.05 16.88
C THR A 91 -6.25 -11.46 17.39
N PHE A 92 -6.70 -12.36 16.49
CA PHE A 92 -6.81 -13.79 16.82
C PHE A 92 -5.45 -14.42 17.24
N LYS A 93 -4.34 -13.86 16.74
CA LYS A 93 -2.99 -14.32 17.08
C LYS A 93 -2.50 -13.84 18.46
N GLY A 94 -3.35 -13.18 19.24
CA GLY A 94 -3.00 -12.67 20.57
C GLY A 94 -2.18 -11.38 20.54
N THR A 95 -2.11 -10.70 19.40
CA THR A 95 -1.42 -9.41 19.23
C THR A 95 -2.45 -8.26 19.16
N PHE A 96 -2.01 -7.03 18.93
CA PHE A 96 -2.90 -5.86 18.84
C PHE A 96 -2.57 -5.02 17.61
N GLY A 97 -3.58 -4.59 16.86
CA GLY A 97 -3.40 -3.74 15.69
C GLY A 97 -4.51 -3.87 14.66
N PHE A 98 -4.12 -4.03 13.40
CA PHE A 98 -5.02 -4.12 12.25
C PHE A 98 -4.96 -5.49 11.58
N HIS A 99 -6.01 -5.80 10.83
CA HIS A 99 -6.09 -7.01 10.00
C HIS A 99 -6.50 -6.66 8.56
N PRO A 100 -5.72 -5.82 7.85
CA PRO A 100 -6.05 -5.39 6.49
C PRO A 100 -6.26 -6.57 5.54
N MET A 101 -7.22 -6.40 4.64
CA MET A 101 -7.41 -7.29 3.49
C MET A 101 -6.70 -6.67 2.28
N PHE A 102 -5.90 -7.46 1.59
CA PHE A 102 -5.22 -7.05 0.37
C PHE A 102 -5.72 -7.86 -0.82
N CYS A 103 -5.54 -7.27 -2.00
CA CYS A 103 -5.88 -7.85 -3.28
C CYS A 103 -4.66 -7.67 -4.20
N PHE A 104 -4.01 -8.75 -4.58
CA PHE A 104 -2.82 -8.76 -5.42
C PHE A 104 -3.09 -9.43 -6.76
N ALA A 105 -2.42 -8.96 -7.82
CA ALA A 105 -2.33 -9.70 -9.07
C ALA A 105 -1.18 -10.71 -8.98
N ASP A 106 -1.49 -12.00 -9.05
CA ASP A 106 -0.48 -13.08 -8.95
C ASP A 106 0.59 -12.96 -10.05
N ALA A 107 0.16 -12.59 -11.27
CA ALA A 107 1.05 -12.47 -12.43
C ALA A 107 2.13 -11.38 -12.29
N THR A 108 1.90 -10.33 -11.49
CA THR A 108 2.79 -9.17 -11.37
C THR A 108 3.28 -8.91 -9.95
N GLY A 109 2.64 -9.51 -8.95
CA GLY A 109 2.81 -9.16 -7.53
C GLY A 109 2.26 -7.78 -7.16
N GLU A 110 1.53 -7.11 -8.07
CA GLU A 110 1.02 -5.76 -7.85
C GLU A 110 -0.15 -5.76 -6.84
N CYS A 111 -0.12 -4.85 -5.86
CA CYS A 111 -1.27 -4.58 -4.99
C CYS A 111 -2.34 -3.79 -5.75
N LEU A 112 -3.47 -4.43 -6.06
CA LEU A 112 -4.59 -3.85 -6.79
C LEU A 112 -5.51 -3.02 -5.89
N SER A 113 -5.69 -3.47 -4.66
CA SER A 113 -6.54 -2.81 -3.66
C SER A 113 -6.20 -3.26 -2.24
N ALA A 114 -6.51 -2.41 -1.27
CA ALA A 114 -6.37 -2.72 0.15
C ALA A 114 -7.56 -2.15 0.92
N LEU A 115 -8.05 -2.91 1.89
CA LEU A 115 -9.06 -2.47 2.85
C LEU A 115 -8.49 -2.58 4.26
N LEU A 116 -8.32 -1.43 4.92
CA LEU A 116 -7.89 -1.40 6.32
C LEU A 116 -9.05 -1.84 7.22
N ARG A 117 -8.81 -2.84 8.07
CA ARG A 117 -9.80 -3.40 8.99
C ARG A 117 -9.23 -3.52 10.40
N PRO A 118 -10.08 -3.50 11.44
CA PRO A 118 -9.62 -3.72 12.81
C PRO A 118 -9.00 -5.12 12.99
N GLY A 119 -8.13 -5.26 13.99
CA GLY A 119 -7.39 -6.49 14.27
C GLY A 119 -8.27 -7.72 14.54
N ASN A 120 -9.51 -7.52 14.99
CA ASN A 120 -10.48 -8.58 15.26
C ASN A 120 -11.36 -8.96 14.04
N ALA A 121 -11.11 -8.38 12.86
CA ALA A 121 -11.84 -8.73 11.65
C ALA A 121 -11.56 -10.18 11.22
N GLY A 122 -12.59 -10.92 10.87
CA GLY A 122 -12.45 -12.30 10.38
C GLY A 122 -11.77 -12.37 9.01
N SER A 123 -10.96 -13.42 8.78
CA SER A 123 -10.26 -13.61 7.49
C SER A 123 -11.22 -13.75 6.30
N ASN A 124 -12.41 -14.34 6.52
CA ASN A 124 -13.39 -14.59 5.46
C ASN A 124 -14.52 -13.54 5.42
N GLY A 125 -14.46 -12.52 6.28
CA GLY A 125 -15.49 -11.48 6.37
C GLY A 125 -15.12 -10.25 5.53
N THR A 126 -15.96 -9.89 4.56
CA THR A 126 -15.84 -8.65 3.78
C THR A 126 -16.61 -7.47 4.36
N ALA A 127 -17.26 -7.64 5.53
CA ALA A 127 -18.02 -6.59 6.17
C ALA A 127 -17.09 -5.45 6.65
N ALA A 128 -17.40 -4.24 6.18
CA ALA A 128 -16.82 -2.98 6.65
C ALA A 128 -17.41 -2.56 8.00
#